data_AF-A0A7C6FBV5-F1
#
_entry.id   AF-A0A7C6FBV5-F1
#
_cell.length_a   1.000
_cell.length_b   1.000
_cell.length_c   1.000
_cell.angle_alpha   90.00
_cell.angle_beta   90.00
_cell.angle_gamma   90.00
#
_symmetry.space_group_name_H-M   'P 1'
#
loop_
_entity.id
_entity.type
_entity.pdbx_description
1 polymer ?
#
loop_
_entity_poly.entity_id
_entity_poly.type
_entity_poly.pdbx_seq_one_letter_code
_entity_poly.pdbx_strand_id
1 'polypeptide(L)'
;MTRAYLDWNATTPLRPEARTAMLAAMDVVGNPSSVHAEGRAARGLVERARGQVLRALGAEGAELVFTASATEAAALALAGRGIVCSWLEHDAVGAWCEGFPLALPKVFS
;
A
#
# COMPACT_ATOMS: atom_id res chain seq x y z
N MET A 1 31.44 15.85 -7.93
CA MET A 1 31.11 14.42 -7.68
C MET A 1 29.62 14.30 -7.44
N THR A 2 28.93 13.43 -8.18
CA THR A 2 27.49 13.18 -8.00
C THR A 2 27.27 12.31 -6.76
N ARG A 3 26.32 12.68 -5.91
CA ARG A 3 25.98 11.91 -4.70
C ARG A 3 25.36 10.57 -5.09
N ALA A 4 25.89 9.46 -4.57
CA ALA A 4 25.25 8.15 -4.69
C ALA A 4 24.19 7.98 -3.60
N TYR A 5 22.99 7.53 -3.97
CA TYR A 5 21.88 7.25 -3.05
C TYR A 5 21.82 5.74 -2.77
N LEU A 6 22.11 5.35 -1.53
CA LEU A 6 22.25 3.95 -1.10
C LEU A 6 21.24 3.59 0.00
N ASP A 7 20.02 4.14 -0.08
CA ASP A 7 18.97 3.94 0.92
C ASP A 7 17.63 3.51 0.29
N TRP A 8 17.69 2.60 -0.69
CA TRP A 8 16.51 2.05 -1.38
C TRP A 8 15.60 1.23 -0.45
N ASN A 9 16.08 0.85 0.73
CA ASN A 9 15.29 0.14 1.73
C ASN A 9 14.28 1.07 2.43
N ALA A 10 14.63 2.35 2.64
CA ALA A 10 13.70 3.32 3.22
C ALA A 10 12.71 3.86 2.17
N THR A 11 13.20 4.27 1.00
CA THR A 11 12.36 4.69 -0.12
C THR A 11 13.13 4.60 -1.43
N THR A 12 12.40 4.45 -2.54
CA THR A 12 12.99 4.37 -3.88
C THR A 12 12.50 5.52 -4.74
N PRO A 13 13.33 6.04 -5.67
CA PRO A 13 12.86 7.03 -6.63
C PRO A 13 11.64 6.52 -7.39
N LEU A 14 10.59 7.35 -7.44
CA LEU A 14 9.38 7.02 -8.18
C LEU A 14 9.72 6.74 -9.65
N ARG A 15 9.28 5.59 -10.16
CA ARG A 15 9.43 5.24 -11.57
C ARG A 15 8.75 6.29 -12.46
N PRO A 16 9.39 6.75 -13.56
CA PRO A 16 8.79 7.75 -14.46
C PRO A 16 7.40 7.35 -14.98
N GLU A 17 7.20 6.06 -15.27
CA GLU A 17 5.94 5.53 -15.78
C GLU A 17 4.82 5.64 -14.73
N ALA A 18 5.14 5.40 -13.45
CA ALA A 18 4.20 5.56 -12.35
C ALA A 18 3.84 7.04 -12.13
N ARG A 19 4.83 7.94 -12.26
CA ARG A 19 4.59 9.40 -12.19
C ARG A 19 3.64 9.85 -13.30
N THR A 20 3.87 9.42 -14.54
CA THR A 20 3.01 9.76 -15.68
C THR A 20 1.59 9.22 -15.48
N ALA A 21 1.43 7.97 -15.03
CA ALA A 21 0.12 7.39 -14.76
C ALA A 21 -0.64 8.15 -13.66
N MET A 22 0.06 8.57 -12.60
CA MET A 22 -0.53 9.35 -11.51
C MET A 22 -1.02 10.71 -12.00
N LEU A 23 -0.21 11.44 -12.77
CA LEU A 23 -0.61 12.74 -13.33
C LEU A 23 -1.83 12.59 -14.24
N ALA A 24 -1.82 11.59 -15.14
CA ALA A 24 -2.98 11.31 -15.99
C ALA A 24 -4.23 10.96 -15.17
N ALA A 25 -4.10 10.26 -14.04
CA ALA A 25 -5.20 9.97 -13.14
C ALA A 25 -5.70 11.23 -12.41
N MET A 26 -4.81 12.16 -12.05
CA MET A 26 -5.17 13.44 -11.42
C MET A 26 -5.97 14.36 -12.34
N ASP A 27 -5.81 14.23 -13.66
CA ASP A 27 -6.59 14.98 -14.65
C ASP A 27 -8.01 14.41 -14.86
N VAL A 28 -8.30 13.20 -14.35
CA VAL A 28 -9.64 12.60 -14.43
C VAL A 28 -10.55 13.20 -13.35
N VAL A 29 -11.64 13.83 -13.78
CA VAL A 29 -12.69 14.33 -12.89
C VAL A 29 -13.75 13.28 -12.61
N GLY A 30 -14.38 13.36 -11.44
CA GLY A 30 -15.54 12.54 -11.06
C GLY A 30 -15.31 11.72 -9.81
N ASN A 31 -16.41 11.49 -9.07
CA ASN A 31 -16.41 10.60 -7.91
C ASN A 31 -16.70 9.17 -8.38
N PRO A 32 -15.83 8.16 -8.12
CA PRO A 32 -16.07 6.76 -8.48
C PRO A 32 -17.38 6.16 -7.96
N SER A 33 -17.97 6.75 -6.92
CA SER A 33 -19.27 6.34 -6.38
C SER A 33 -20.47 6.92 -7.12
N SER A 34 -20.27 7.90 -7.99
CA SER A 34 -21.32 8.52 -8.77
C SER A 34 -21.73 7.67 -9.98
N VAL A 35 -23.03 7.68 -10.31
CA VAL A 35 -23.58 6.91 -11.43
C VAL A 35 -23.45 7.59 -12.79
N HIS A 36 -23.13 8.89 -12.85
CA HIS A 36 -23.00 9.66 -14.10
C HIS A 36 -21.71 9.30 -14.86
N ALA A 37 -21.54 9.81 -16.08
CA ALA A 37 -20.50 9.39 -17.01
C ALA A 37 -19.08 9.53 -16.43
N GLU A 38 -18.78 10.68 -15.82
CA GLU A 38 -17.50 11.00 -15.18
C GLU A 38 -17.23 10.07 -13.99
N GLY A 39 -18.26 9.80 -13.16
CA GLY A 39 -18.13 8.86 -12.04
C GLY A 39 -17.84 7.42 -12.51
N ARG A 40 -18.52 6.96 -13.56
CA ARG A 40 -18.24 5.65 -14.17
C ARG A 40 -16.84 5.60 -14.81
N ALA A 41 -16.37 6.69 -15.41
CA ALA A 41 -15.02 6.78 -15.95
C ALA A 41 -13.96 6.68 -14.84
N ALA A 42 -14.13 7.43 -13.74
CA ALA A 42 -13.27 7.38 -12.57
C ALA A 42 -13.27 5.97 -11.92
N ARG A 43 -14.44 5.35 -11.74
CA ARG A 43 -14.55 3.96 -11.27
C ARG A 43 -13.82 3.00 -12.20
N GLY A 44 -14.00 3.13 -13.51
CA GLY A 44 -13.32 2.32 -14.50
C GLY A 44 -11.79 2.43 -14.41
N LEU A 45 -11.26 3.61 -14.06
CA LEU A 45 -9.83 3.80 -13.84
C LEU A 45 -9.34 3.01 -12.60
N VAL A 46 -10.05 3.11 -11.48
CA VAL A 46 -9.70 2.37 -10.25
C VAL A 46 -9.79 0.86 -10.45
N GLU A 47 -10.81 0.36 -11.13
CA GLU A 47 -10.98 -1.08 -11.37
C GLU A 47 -9.94 -1.64 -12.35
N ARG A 48 -9.52 -0.87 -13.35
CA ARG A 48 -8.37 -1.24 -14.20
C ARG A 48 -7.09 -1.35 -13.38
N ALA A 49 -6.83 -0.38 -12.49
CA ALA A 49 -5.67 -0.41 -11.60
C ALA A 49 -5.73 -1.64 -10.67
N ARG A 50 -6.90 -1.95 -10.11
CA ARG A 50 -7.12 -3.15 -9.29
C ARG A 50 -6.73 -4.43 -10.03
N GLY A 51 -7.21 -4.59 -11.26
CA GLY A 51 -6.89 -5.75 -12.11
C GLY A 51 -5.39 -5.83 -12.46
N GLN A 52 -4.74 -4.71 -12.68
CA GLN A 52 -3.29 -4.65 -12.94
C GLN A 52 -2.48 -5.08 -11.71
N VAL A 53 -2.84 -4.63 -10.51
CA VAL A 53 -2.16 -5.00 -9.27
C VAL A 53 -2.36 -6.49 -8.97
N LEU A 54 -3.59 -7.00 -9.07
CA LEU A 54 -3.87 -8.42 -8.84
C LEU A 54 -3.07 -9.33 -9.78
N ARG A 55 -3.00 -8.98 -11.07
CA ARG A 55 -2.18 -9.71 -12.05
C ARG A 55 -0.69 -9.67 -11.69
N ALA A 56 -0.18 -8.51 -11.31
CA ALA A 56 1.23 -8.35 -10.92
C ALA A 56 1.59 -9.18 -9.67
N LEU A 57 0.61 -9.41 -8.78
CA LEU A 57 0.75 -10.23 -7.59
C LEU A 57 0.46 -11.73 -7.83
N GLY A 58 0.01 -12.13 -9.03
CA GLY A 58 -0.44 -13.51 -9.30
C GLY A 58 -1.67 -13.92 -8.48
N ALA A 59 -2.53 -12.95 -8.15
CA ALA A 59 -3.69 -13.11 -7.28
C ALA A 59 -5.01 -12.89 -8.05
N GLU A 60 -5.07 -13.25 -9.34
CA GLU A 60 -6.32 -13.10 -10.09
C GLU A 60 -7.49 -13.83 -9.42
N GLY A 61 -8.60 -13.13 -9.24
CA GLY A 61 -9.79 -13.65 -8.55
C GLY A 61 -9.82 -13.41 -7.03
N ALA A 62 -8.73 -12.90 -6.43
CA ALA A 62 -8.75 -12.44 -5.05
C ALA A 62 -9.46 -11.09 -4.89
N GLU A 63 -9.93 -10.82 -3.67
CA GLU A 63 -10.38 -9.49 -3.28
C GLU A 63 -9.18 -8.59 -2.98
N LEU A 64 -9.17 -7.38 -3.56
CA LEU A 64 -8.17 -6.36 -3.28
C LEU A 64 -8.84 -5.15 -2.66
N VAL A 65 -8.33 -4.70 -1.52
CA VAL A 65 -8.71 -3.42 -0.90
C VAL A 65 -7.53 -2.46 -1.02
N PHE A 66 -7.77 -1.27 -1.57
CA PHE A 66 -6.75 -0.22 -1.58
C PHE A 66 -6.72 0.49 -0.23
N THR A 67 -5.53 0.66 0.33
CA THR A 67 -5.24 1.48 1.50
C THR A 67 -4.22 2.56 1.12
N ALA A 68 -4.10 3.60 1.94
CA ALA A 68 -3.11 4.67 1.73
C ALA A 68 -1.67 4.21 2.02
N SER A 69 -1.49 3.15 2.81
CA SER A 69 -0.17 2.62 3.17
C SER A 69 -0.22 1.18 3.67
N ALA A 70 0.96 0.57 3.80
CA ALA A 70 1.12 -0.74 4.46
C ALA A 70 0.78 -0.68 5.96
N THR A 71 1.02 0.45 6.64
CA THR A 71 0.65 0.64 8.05
C THR A 71 -0.86 0.59 8.26
N GLU A 72 -1.61 1.27 7.38
CA GLU A 72 -3.08 1.20 7.39
C GLU A 72 -3.59 -0.20 7.03
N ALA A 73 -2.96 -0.86 6.04
CA ALA A 73 -3.32 -2.24 5.68
C ALA A 73 -3.12 -3.21 6.85
N ALA A 74 -2.00 -3.11 7.57
CA ALA A 74 -1.73 -3.94 8.74
C ALA A 74 -2.76 -3.70 9.85
N ALA A 75 -3.10 -2.43 10.13
CA ALA A 75 -4.14 -2.10 11.09
C ALA A 75 -5.51 -2.69 10.70
N LEU A 76 -5.92 -2.53 9.45
CA LEU A 76 -7.19 -3.07 8.93
C LEU A 76 -7.23 -4.61 9.02
N ALA A 77 -6.11 -5.26 8.72
CA ALA A 77 -6.04 -6.72 8.70
C ALA A 77 -5.94 -7.35 10.10
N LEU A 78 -5.19 -6.74 11.03
CA LEU A 78 -4.72 -7.41 12.25
C LEU A 78 -5.38 -6.92 13.54
N ALA A 79 -5.90 -5.68 13.56
CA ALA A 79 -6.40 -5.07 14.79
C ALA A 79 -7.48 -5.93 15.47
N GLY A 80 -7.28 -6.25 16.76
CA GLY A 80 -8.23 -6.99 17.58
C GLY A 80 -8.41 -8.46 17.21
N ARG A 81 -7.46 -9.06 16.47
CA ARG A 81 -7.58 -10.45 15.99
C ARG A 81 -6.75 -11.50 16.75
N GLY A 82 -6.01 -11.12 17.80
CA GLY A 82 -5.24 -12.10 18.58
C GLY A 82 -4.09 -12.75 17.80
N ILE A 83 -3.41 -11.99 16.94
CA ILE A 83 -2.39 -12.52 16.03
C ILE A 83 -1.07 -12.71 16.77
N VAL A 84 -0.47 -13.89 16.65
CA VAL A 84 0.92 -14.15 17.07
C VAL A 84 1.83 -13.95 15.86
N CYS A 85 2.87 -13.16 16.03
CA CYS A 85 3.77 -12.78 14.93
C CYS A 85 5.20 -13.22 15.20
N SER A 86 6.08 -13.08 14.20
CA SER A 86 7.52 -13.21 14.40
C SER A 86 8.10 -12.00 15.15
N TRP A 87 9.31 -12.11 15.70
CA TRP A 87 10.01 -10.98 16.31
C TRP A 87 10.65 -10.03 15.28
N LEU A 88 10.63 -10.41 14.01
CA LEU A 88 11.28 -9.69 12.90
C LEU A 88 10.32 -8.79 12.13
N GLU A 89 9.06 -8.73 12.56
CA GLU A 89 8.07 -7.89 11.87
C GLU A 89 8.44 -6.42 11.94
N HIS A 90 8.05 -5.69 10.88
CA HIS A 90 8.07 -4.24 10.90
C HIS A 90 7.10 -3.71 11.98
N ASP A 91 7.41 -2.54 12.57
CA ASP A 91 6.59 -1.89 13.62
C ASP A 91 5.09 -1.81 13.26
N ALA A 92 4.78 -1.58 11.98
CA ALA A 92 3.42 -1.55 11.44
C ALA A 92 2.60 -2.82 11.69
N VAL A 93 3.25 -3.99 11.71
CA VAL A 93 2.64 -5.29 12.01
C VAL A 93 2.78 -5.59 13.50
N GLY A 94 3.99 -5.40 14.06
CA GLY A 94 4.29 -5.67 15.47
C GLY A 94 3.36 -4.96 16.45
N ALA A 95 2.89 -3.75 16.11
CA ALA A 95 1.92 -3.00 16.90
C ALA A 95 0.57 -3.72 17.14
N TRP A 96 0.26 -4.76 16.35
CA TRP A 96 -1.01 -5.51 16.41
C TRP A 96 -0.85 -6.96 16.88
N CYS A 97 0.36 -7.36 17.27
CA CYS A 97 0.67 -8.72 17.65
C CYS A 97 0.51 -8.92 19.17
N GLU A 98 0.01 -10.08 19.57
CA GLU A 98 -0.09 -10.49 20.97
C GLU A 98 1.07 -11.43 21.34
N GLY A 99 1.46 -11.39 22.63
CA GLY A 99 2.33 -12.41 23.21
C GLY A 99 3.84 -12.25 22.98
N PHE A 100 4.35 -11.04 22.74
CA PHE A 100 5.81 -10.80 22.77
C PHE A 100 6.27 -10.19 24.11
N PRO A 101 7.22 -10.82 24.82
CA PRO A 101 7.82 -10.22 26.01
C PRO A 101 8.87 -9.19 25.58
N LEU A 102 8.74 -7.99 26.12
CA LEU A 102 9.72 -6.89 26.17
C LEU A 102 10.20 -6.28 24.86
N ALA A 103 9.98 -4.96 24.79
CA ALA A 103 10.76 -3.99 24.04
C ALA A 103 12.24 -4.37 23.95
N LEU A 104 12.70 -4.73 22.75
CA LEU A 104 14.10 -4.56 22.41
C LEU A 104 14.38 -3.04 22.42
N PRO A 105 15.47 -2.57 23.04
CA PRO A 105 15.87 -1.18 22.92
C PRO A 105 16.01 -0.86 21.42
N LYS A 106 15.46 0.26 20.96
CA LYS A 106 15.58 0.71 19.56
C LYS A 106 17.07 0.84 19.21
N VAL A 107 17.66 -0.17 18.56
CA VAL A 107 19.08 -0.16 18.17
C VAL A 107 19.31 0.55 16.84
N PHE A 108 18.26 0.90 16.09
CA PHE A 108 18.40 1.64 14.84
C PHE A 108 17.42 2.81 14.77
N SER A 109 18.00 4.00 14.73
CA SER A 109 17.37 5.30 14.44
C SER A 109 17.94 5.85 13.14
#